data_AF-A0A385N697-F1
#
_entry.id   AF-A0A385N697-F1
#
_cell.length_a   1.000
_cell.length_b   1.000
_cell.length_c   1.000
_cell.angle_alpha   90.00
_cell.angle_beta   90.00
_cell.angle_gamma   90.00
#
_symmetry.space_group_name_H-M   'P 1'
#
loop_
_entity.id
_entity.type
_entity.pdbx_description
1 polymer ?
#
loop_
_entity_poly.entity_id
_entity_poly.type
_entity_poly.pdbx_seq_one_letter_code
_entity_poly.pdbx_strand_id
1 'polypeptide(L)'
;MKTILGAVLFTIACTSACAQDIIGTWRYIDDKTGEAKGLVKIEKQTNGTYAGTALKATPRPGYTAKEFCTNCPAPYTNKPIIGMQVITGLKTENNINYTHGKIIDPVSGKLYSLKGKISPNGKKLFLRGYLGVSAVGRSQTWLRVE
;
A
#
# COMPACT_ATOMS: atom_id res chain seq x y z
N MET A 1 -14.18 -54.65 37.04
CA MET A 1 -13.74 -53.25 36.94
C MET A 1 -12.39 -53.22 36.23
N LYS A 2 -12.37 -52.84 34.94
CA LYS A 2 -11.13 -52.59 34.18
C LYS A 2 -11.37 -51.32 33.37
N THR A 3 -10.89 -50.20 33.91
CA THR A 3 -11.00 -48.86 33.33
C THR A 3 -10.14 -48.77 32.08
N ILE A 4 -10.76 -48.45 30.95
CA ILE A 4 -10.08 -48.16 29.68
C ILE A 4 -9.62 -46.69 29.74
N LEU A 5 -8.31 -46.45 29.84
CA LEU A 5 -7.72 -45.12 29.68
C LEU A 5 -7.65 -44.79 28.19
N GLY A 6 -8.57 -43.95 27.70
CA GLY A 6 -8.50 -43.35 26.38
C GLY A 6 -7.63 -42.11 26.41
N ALA A 7 -6.44 -42.16 25.80
CA ALA A 7 -5.61 -40.98 25.57
C ALA A 7 -6.09 -40.23 24.33
N VAL A 8 -6.80 -39.11 24.51
CA VAL A 8 -7.16 -38.20 23.43
C VAL A 8 -5.95 -37.31 23.13
N LEU A 9 -5.26 -37.58 22.03
CA LEU A 9 -4.20 -36.73 21.51
C LEU A 9 -4.83 -35.50 20.84
N PHE A 10 -4.77 -34.35 21.49
CA PHE A 10 -5.21 -33.08 20.92
C PHE A 10 -4.08 -32.50 20.06
N THR A 11 -4.10 -32.77 18.76
CA THR A 11 -3.17 -32.16 17.80
C THR A 11 -3.52 -30.69 17.60
N ILE A 12 -2.76 -29.81 18.26
CA ILE A 12 -2.79 -28.37 17.98
C ILE A 12 -2.19 -28.16 16.59
N ALA A 13 -3.05 -27.97 15.59
CA ALA A 13 -2.63 -27.51 14.27
C ALA A 13 -2.20 -26.04 14.39
N CYS A 14 -0.90 -25.79 14.53
CA CYS A 14 -0.33 -24.47 14.37
C CYS A 14 -0.52 -24.02 12.92
N THR A 15 -1.57 -23.26 12.64
CA THR A 15 -1.66 -22.51 11.39
C THR A 15 -0.63 -21.39 11.47
N SER A 16 0.52 -21.60 10.83
CA SER A 16 1.49 -20.53 10.58
C SER A 16 0.81 -19.46 9.74
N ALA A 17 0.24 -18.44 10.39
CA ALA A 17 -0.18 -17.23 9.74
C ALA A 17 1.09 -16.51 9.27
N CYS A 18 1.55 -16.84 8.06
CA CYS A 18 2.63 -16.10 7.41
C CYS A 18 2.20 -14.63 7.39
N ALA A 19 2.92 -13.78 8.14
CA ALA A 19 2.72 -12.35 8.11
C ALA A 19 2.84 -11.88 6.65
N GLN A 20 1.75 -11.37 6.09
CA GLN A 20 1.71 -10.96 4.69
C GLN A 20 2.38 -9.59 4.57
N ASP A 21 3.56 -9.56 3.95
CA ASP A 21 4.28 -8.31 3.66
C ASP A 21 3.56 -7.54 2.52
N ILE A 22 3.69 -6.21 2.50
CA ILE A 22 3.14 -5.34 1.46
C ILE A 22 4.02 -5.28 0.19
N ILE A 23 5.18 -5.92 0.18
CA ILE A 23 6.02 -6.04 -1.03
C ILE A 23 5.21 -6.66 -2.16
N GLY A 24 5.31 -6.08 -3.36
CA GLY A 24 4.64 -6.56 -4.57
C GLY A 24 3.96 -5.45 -5.36
N THR A 25 3.22 -5.84 -6.40
CA THR A 25 2.54 -4.89 -7.29
C THR A 25 1.08 -4.66 -6.89
N TRP A 26 0.72 -3.39 -6.76
CA TRP A 26 -0.60 -2.94 -6.32
C TRP A 26 -1.28 -2.06 -7.35
N ARG A 27 -2.56 -2.33 -7.59
CA ARG A 27 -3.46 -1.51 -8.40
C ARG A 27 -4.24 -0.58 -7.50
N TYR A 28 -4.09 0.73 -7.72
CA TYR A 28 -4.89 1.72 -7.00
C TYR A 28 -6.12 2.12 -7.79
N ILE A 29 -7.23 2.31 -7.07
CA ILE A 29 -8.57 2.47 -7.62
C ILE A 29 -9.07 3.88 -7.32
N ASP A 30 -9.79 4.49 -8.26
CA ASP A 30 -10.62 5.66 -8.01
C ASP A 30 -11.75 5.31 -7.04
N ASP A 31 -11.76 5.94 -5.87
CA ASP A 31 -12.77 5.72 -4.83
C ASP A 31 -14.17 6.20 -5.23
N LYS A 32 -14.29 7.07 -6.26
CA LYS A 32 -15.57 7.55 -6.78
C LYS A 32 -16.07 6.73 -7.96
N THR A 33 -15.20 6.36 -8.89
CA THR A 33 -15.60 5.68 -10.14
C THR A 33 -15.38 4.18 -10.11
N GLY A 34 -14.57 3.65 -9.19
CA GLY A 34 -14.18 2.24 -9.17
C GLY A 34 -13.16 1.85 -10.25
N GLU A 35 -12.73 2.80 -11.08
CA GLU A 35 -11.77 2.54 -12.16
C GLU A 35 -10.34 2.42 -11.64
N ALA A 36 -9.56 1.55 -12.30
CA ALA A 36 -8.13 1.47 -12.04
C ALA A 36 -7.43 2.76 -12.50
N LYS A 37 -6.60 3.35 -11.64
CA LYS A 37 -5.80 4.53 -11.98
C LYS A 37 -4.38 4.21 -12.41
N GLY A 38 -3.85 3.08 -11.97
CA GLY A 38 -2.49 2.67 -12.29
C GLY A 38 -1.95 1.57 -11.39
N LEU A 39 -0.65 1.33 -11.53
CA LEU A 39 0.09 0.33 -10.77
C LEU A 39 1.26 0.96 -10.02
N VAL A 40 1.49 0.49 -8.80
CA VAL A 40 2.63 0.86 -7.96
C VAL A 40 3.30 -0.41 -7.44
N LYS A 41 4.62 -0.52 -7.59
CA LYS A 41 5.42 -1.59 -6.98
C LYS A 41 5.90 -1.13 -5.62
N ILE A 42 5.61 -1.90 -4.57
CA ILE A 42 6.13 -1.65 -3.24
C ILE A 42 7.32 -2.57 -2.98
N GLU A 43 8.42 -1.99 -2.51
CA GLU A 43 9.69 -2.68 -2.23
C GLU A 43 10.25 -2.25 -0.88
N LYS A 44 10.85 -3.21 -0.17
CA LYS A 44 11.55 -2.94 1.09
C LYS A 44 12.94 -2.37 0.80
N GLN A 45 13.26 -1.30 1.50
CA GLN A 45 14.53 -0.58 1.39
C GLN A 45 15.56 -1.14 2.38
N THR A 46 16.84 -0.87 2.13
CA THR A 46 17.95 -1.31 2.99
C THR A 46 17.84 -0.81 4.43
N ASN A 47 17.21 0.36 4.64
CA ASN A 47 16.94 0.93 5.95
C ASN A 47 15.69 0.34 6.65
N GLY A 48 15.08 -0.70 6.09
CA GLY A 48 13.90 -1.38 6.64
C GLY A 48 12.57 -0.67 6.41
N THR A 49 12.55 0.49 5.76
CA THR A 49 11.30 1.15 5.30
C THR A 49 10.81 0.58 3.99
N TYR A 50 9.60 0.92 3.60
CA TYR A 50 8.96 0.55 2.34
C TYR A 50 8.85 1.78 1.44
N ALA A 51 9.15 1.58 0.16
CA ALA A 51 9.00 2.54 -0.90
C ALA A 51 8.03 2.03 -1.95
N GLY A 52 7.33 2.94 -2.63
CA GLY A 52 6.43 2.61 -3.73
C GLY A 52 6.81 3.36 -4.99
N THR A 53 7.02 2.65 -6.10
CA THR A 53 7.37 3.20 -7.41
C THR A 53 6.20 3.08 -8.37
N ALA A 54 5.80 4.18 -9.00
CA ALA A 54 4.74 4.16 -10.00
C ALA A 54 5.20 3.45 -11.27
N LEU A 55 4.51 2.38 -11.65
CA LEU A 55 4.86 1.56 -12.81
C LEU A 55 4.04 1.88 -14.05
N LYS A 56 2.76 2.23 -13.85
CA LYS A 56 1.82 2.45 -14.95
C LYS A 56 0.74 3.43 -14.54
N ALA A 57 0.34 4.30 -15.45
CA ALA A 57 -0.91 5.04 -15.39
C ALA A 57 -1.93 4.34 -16.29
N THR A 58 -3.16 4.21 -15.83
CA THR A 58 -4.26 3.66 -16.62
C THR A 58 -4.95 4.80 -17.37
N PRO A 59 -5.00 4.80 -18.71
CA PRO A 59 -5.79 5.75 -19.48
C PRO A 59 -7.26 5.65 -19.08
N ARG A 60 -7.94 6.78 -18.97
CA ARG A 60 -9.37 6.85 -18.63
C ARG A 60 -10.08 7.79 -19.58
N PRO A 61 -11.34 7.52 -19.95
CA PRO A 61 -12.11 8.43 -20.80
C PRO A 61 -12.11 9.85 -20.23
N GLY A 62 -11.79 10.84 -21.06
CA GLY A 62 -11.75 12.24 -20.63
C GLY A 62 -10.59 12.63 -19.70
N TYR A 63 -9.62 11.73 -19.46
CA TYR A 63 -8.42 12.04 -18.67
C TYR A 63 -7.15 11.57 -19.37
N THR A 64 -6.34 12.55 -19.82
CA THR A 64 -4.96 12.30 -20.21
C THR A 64 -4.10 12.23 -18.96
N ALA A 65 -3.42 11.09 -18.77
CA ALA A 65 -2.49 10.94 -17.66
C ALA A 65 -1.34 11.94 -17.82
N LYS A 66 -1.04 12.68 -16.75
CA LYS A 66 0.18 13.50 -16.70
C LYS A 66 1.40 12.61 -16.85
N GLU A 67 2.36 13.04 -17.66
CA GLU A 67 3.64 12.36 -17.83
C GLU A 67 4.67 12.80 -16.79
N PHE A 68 4.63 14.07 -16.39
CA PHE A 68 5.59 14.69 -15.48
C PHE A 68 4.91 15.30 -14.24
N CYS A 69 5.63 15.29 -13.12
CA CYS A 69 5.21 15.90 -11.84
C CYS A 69 5.52 17.41 -11.84
N THR A 70 4.81 18.20 -12.65
CA THR A 70 5.17 19.60 -12.93
C THR A 70 5.02 20.54 -11.73
N ASN A 71 3.96 20.39 -10.94
CA ASN A 71 3.67 21.24 -9.77
C ASN A 71 4.16 20.62 -8.45
N CYS A 72 5.11 19.69 -8.52
CA CYS A 72 5.57 18.94 -7.37
C CYS A 72 6.78 19.61 -6.72
N PRO A 73 6.90 19.59 -5.38
CA PRO A 73 8.06 20.12 -4.68
C PRO A 73 9.30 19.27 -4.98
N ALA A 74 10.49 19.83 -4.74
CA ALA A 74 11.71 19.04 -4.74
C ALA A 74 11.60 17.87 -3.74
N PRO A 75 12.13 16.67 -4.07
CA PRO A 75 12.93 16.34 -5.25
C PRO A 75 12.10 15.80 -6.44
N TYR A 76 10.78 16.02 -6.46
CA TYR A 76 9.86 15.45 -7.47
C TYR A 76 9.62 16.37 -8.67
N THR A 77 10.02 17.64 -8.58
CA THR A 77 9.81 18.66 -9.61
C THR A 77 10.24 18.18 -10.99
N ASN A 78 9.31 18.23 -11.95
CA ASN A 78 9.51 17.84 -13.35
C ASN A 78 10.04 16.42 -13.58
N LYS A 79 9.94 15.53 -12.60
CA LYS A 79 10.30 14.12 -12.81
C LYS A 79 9.20 13.37 -13.57
N PRO A 80 9.57 12.42 -14.45
CA PRO A 80 8.62 11.49 -15.03
C PRO A 80 7.85 10.77 -13.93
N ILE A 81 6.52 10.67 -14.06
CA ILE A 81 5.68 10.02 -13.06
C ILE A 81 5.92 8.52 -13.05
N ILE A 82 6.06 7.90 -14.22
CA ILE A 82 6.43 6.49 -14.32
C ILE A 82 7.91 6.34 -13.96
N GLY A 83 8.21 5.40 -13.05
CA GLY A 83 9.53 5.21 -12.45
C GLY A 83 9.79 6.07 -11.21
N MET A 84 8.89 7.01 -10.87
CA MET A 84 9.05 7.83 -9.68
C MET A 84 8.63 7.09 -8.41
N GLN A 85 9.46 7.21 -7.37
CA GLN A 85 9.15 6.74 -6.03
C GLN A 85 8.11 7.66 -5.37
N VAL A 86 6.83 7.32 -5.56
CA VAL A 86 5.68 8.08 -5.06
C VAL A 86 5.39 7.84 -3.57
N ILE A 87 5.82 6.70 -3.01
CA ILE A 87 5.72 6.39 -1.57
C ILE A 87 7.12 6.28 -0.97
N THR A 88 7.34 6.90 0.19
CA THR A 88 8.61 6.87 0.90
C THR A 88 8.40 6.67 2.41
N GLY A 89 9.38 6.08 3.10
CA GLY A 89 9.47 6.08 4.56
C GLY A 89 8.39 5.28 5.31
N LEU A 90 7.56 4.52 4.59
CA LEU A 90 6.50 3.74 5.22
C LEU A 90 7.15 2.62 6.06
N LYS A 91 6.73 2.45 7.32
CA LYS A 91 7.32 1.49 8.25
C LYS A 91 6.24 0.59 8.83
N THR A 92 6.53 -0.70 8.97
CA THR A 92 5.65 -1.63 9.70
C THR A 92 5.72 -1.35 11.20
N GLU A 93 4.56 -1.15 11.84
CA GLU A 93 4.44 -1.10 13.30
C GLU A 93 4.18 -2.49 13.88
N ASN A 94 3.50 -3.33 13.10
CA ASN A 94 3.26 -4.74 13.36
C ASN A 94 2.98 -5.41 12.01
N ASN A 95 2.75 -6.72 12.03
CA ASN A 95 2.55 -7.55 10.84
C ASN A 95 1.40 -7.10 9.90
N ILE A 96 0.56 -6.15 10.30
CA ILE A 96 -0.63 -5.72 9.56
C ILE A 96 -0.66 -4.21 9.30
N ASN A 97 -0.11 -3.38 10.19
CA ASN A 97 -0.22 -1.92 10.17
C ASN A 97 1.11 -1.25 9.78
N TYR A 98 1.00 -0.17 9.02
CA TYR A 98 2.10 0.58 8.47
C TYR A 98 1.90 2.08 8.67
N THR A 99 2.94 2.81 9.08
CA THR A 99 2.86 4.24 9.41
C THR A 99 4.12 4.99 8.98
N HIS A 100 4.20 6.29 9.32
CA HIS A 100 5.33 7.19 9.02
C HIS A 100 5.62 7.43 7.53
N GLY A 101 4.82 6.84 6.64
CA GLY A 101 4.99 7.00 5.21
C GLY A 101 4.66 8.41 4.75
N LYS A 102 5.18 8.76 3.56
CA LYS A 102 4.74 9.92 2.79
C LYS A 102 4.36 9.47 1.39
N ILE A 103 3.37 10.14 0.81
CA ILE A 103 2.95 9.94 -0.58
C ILE A 103 2.83 11.27 -1.31
N ILE A 104 3.42 11.38 -2.49
CA ILE A 104 3.22 12.51 -3.41
C ILE A 104 2.06 12.18 -4.35
N ASP A 105 1.09 13.08 -4.48
CA ASP A 105 0.09 13.04 -5.54
C ASP A 105 0.62 13.85 -6.75
N PRO A 106 1.00 13.20 -7.86
CA PRO A 106 1.55 13.92 -9.01
C PRO A 106 0.54 14.80 -9.74
N VAL A 107 -0.76 14.60 -9.51
CA VAL A 107 -1.81 15.42 -10.12
C VAL A 107 -1.90 16.77 -9.42
N SER A 108 -1.98 16.77 -8.09
CA SER A 108 -2.10 17.99 -7.28
C SER A 108 -0.76 18.58 -6.83
N GLY A 109 0.34 17.83 -6.92
CA GLY A 109 1.66 18.25 -6.43
C GLY A 109 1.81 18.21 -4.91
N LYS A 110 0.80 17.70 -4.20
CA LYS A 110 0.77 17.73 -2.72
C LYS A 110 1.38 16.46 -2.12
N LEU A 111 2.19 16.67 -1.08
CA LEU A 111 2.76 15.61 -0.26
C LEU A 111 1.86 15.35 0.94
N TYR A 112 1.50 14.10 1.18
CA TYR A 112 0.65 13.68 2.29
C TYR A 112 1.41 12.74 3.21
N SER A 113 1.10 12.78 4.51
CA SER A 113 1.43 11.68 5.40
C SER A 113 0.59 10.46 5.02
N LEU A 114 1.19 9.28 5.10
CA LEU A 114 0.61 8.01 4.67
C LEU A 114 0.66 6.99 5.81
N LYS A 115 -0.48 6.36 6.06
CA LYS A 115 -0.56 5.12 6.84
C LYS A 115 -1.33 4.05 6.07
N GLY A 116 -1.06 2.79 6.39
CA GLY A 116 -1.60 1.65 5.67
C GLY A 116 -1.96 0.48 6.58
N LYS A 117 -2.86 -0.37 6.10
CA LYS A 117 -3.22 -1.65 6.72
C LYS A 117 -3.41 -2.69 5.62
N ILE A 118 -2.71 -3.82 5.70
CA ILE A 118 -2.93 -4.94 4.78
C ILE A 118 -4.10 -5.80 5.28
N SER A 119 -4.91 -6.36 4.37
CA SER A 119 -5.95 -7.31 4.74
C SER A 119 -5.36 -8.64 5.21
N PRO A 120 -6.08 -9.42 6.04
CA PRO A 120 -5.59 -10.71 6.53
C PRO A 120 -5.17 -11.69 5.43
N ASN A 121 -5.85 -11.64 4.28
CA ASN A 121 -5.54 -12.47 3.12
C ASN A 121 -4.48 -11.88 2.17
N GLY A 122 -3.87 -10.73 2.51
CA GLY A 122 -2.83 -10.09 1.70
C GLY A 122 -3.30 -9.43 0.40
N LYS A 123 -4.58 -9.55 0.02
CA LYS A 123 -5.10 -9.12 -1.30
C LYS A 123 -5.47 -7.64 -1.38
N LYS A 124 -5.69 -6.97 -0.24
CA LYS A 124 -6.07 -5.55 -0.17
C LYS A 124 -5.10 -4.79 0.70
N LEU A 125 -4.73 -3.59 0.26
CA LEU A 125 -3.98 -2.63 1.04
C LEU A 125 -4.83 -1.37 1.22
N PHE A 126 -5.25 -1.12 2.45
CA PHE A 126 -6.01 0.07 2.81
C PHE A 126 -5.04 1.18 3.15
N LEU A 127 -5.00 2.24 2.35
CA LEU A 127 -4.13 3.39 2.54
C LEU A 127 -4.93 4.61 2.95
N ARG A 128 -4.34 5.45 3.79
CA ARG A 128 -4.89 6.76 4.15
C ARG A 128 -3.83 7.84 4.03
N GLY A 129 -4.03 8.75 3.08
CA GLY A 129 -3.25 9.97 2.90
C GLY A 129 -3.89 11.14 3.64
N TYR A 130 -3.13 11.94 4.39
CA TYR A 130 -3.66 13.05 5.19
C TYR A 130 -2.66 14.20 5.33
N LEU A 131 -3.15 15.39 5.72
CA LEU A 131 -2.35 16.58 6.00
C LEU A 131 -2.47 16.93 7.50
N GLY A 132 -1.34 16.93 8.21
CA GLY A 132 -1.33 17.17 9.66
C GLY A 132 -1.93 16.01 10.44
N VAL A 133 -3.25 16.08 10.76
CA VAL A 133 -3.96 15.05 11.53
C VAL A 133 -4.66 14.04 10.63
N SER A 134 -4.64 12.76 11.01
CA SER A 134 -5.18 11.70 10.15
C SER A 134 -6.71 11.74 9.97
N ALA A 135 -7.44 12.52 10.79
CA ALA A 135 -8.87 12.74 10.60
C ALA A 135 -9.17 13.49 9.29
N VAL A 136 -8.27 14.37 8.83
CA VAL A 136 -8.44 15.19 7.63
C VAL A 136 -7.60 14.60 6.49
N GLY A 137 -8.22 13.71 5.70
CA GLY A 137 -7.52 12.99 4.64
C GLY A 137 -8.44 12.19 3.74
N ARG A 138 -7.85 11.38 2.86
CA ARG A 138 -8.56 10.46 1.97
C ARG A 138 -8.07 9.04 2.16
N SER A 139 -9.00 8.10 2.12
CA SER A 139 -8.70 6.68 2.16
C SER A 139 -8.81 6.09 0.75
N GLN A 140 -7.95 5.13 0.43
CA GLN A 140 -8.01 4.36 -0.80
C GLN A 140 -7.81 2.89 -0.50
N THR A 141 -8.43 2.04 -1.32
CA THR A 141 -8.17 0.60 -1.31
C THR A 141 -7.39 0.25 -2.56
N TRP A 142 -6.24 -0.37 -2.36
CA TRP A 142 -5.42 -0.90 -3.43
C TRP A 142 -5.58 -2.42 -3.47
N LEU A 143 -5.61 -2.98 -4.67
CA LEU A 143 -5.74 -4.42 -4.90
C LEU A 143 -4.40 -4.99 -5.35
N ARG A 144 -3.98 -6.10 -4.75
CA ARG A 144 -2.80 -6.82 -5.19
C ARG A 144 -3.05 -7.39 -6.60
N VAL A 145 -2.04 -7.31 -7.46
CA VAL A 145 -2.12 -7.80 -8.86
C VAL A 145 -1.61 -9.23 -8.99
N GLU A 146 -0.75 -9.64 -8.06
CA GLU A 146 -0.20 -11.01 -7.94
C GLU A 146 -1.15 -11.94 -7.18
#